data_AF-A0A2V7NFH5-F1
#
_entry.id   AF-A0A2V7NFH5-F1
#
_cell.length_a   1.000
_cell.length_b   1.000
_cell.length_c   1.000
_cell.angle_alpha   90.00
_cell.angle_beta   90.00
_cell.angle_gamma   90.00
#
_symmetry.space_group_name_H-M   'P 1'
#
loop_
_entity.id
_entity.type
_entity.pdbx_description
1 polymer ?
#
loop_
_entity_poly.entity_id
_entity_poly.type
_entity_poly.pdbx_seq_one_letter_code
_entity_poly.pdbx_strand_id
1 'polypeptide(L)'
;MSESVVTVSELTRRFGDKTALASVSLSMPCGAVYGLVGENGAGKTTLIKHILGLLRAESGSVRVFGLDPVADPVAVLSRVGYLSEENDVPGWMRIDELIRYSRAFYPAWDDVYAEEVRQTFGLERRDILGAVIRTIADEGRTVLFSSHLLDEVEEVADDVTMISTTSGSSGV
;
A
#
# COMPACT_ATOMS: atom_id res chain seq x y z
N MET A 1 0.76 23.38 6.47
CA MET A 1 1.43 22.11 6.77
C MET A 1 0.50 21.02 6.26
N SER A 2 0.92 20.23 5.29
CA SER A 2 0.12 19.12 4.76
C SER A 2 -0.03 18.03 5.82
N GLU A 3 -1.26 17.61 6.08
CA GLU A 3 -1.55 16.51 7.00
C GLU A 3 -1.07 15.20 6.37
N SER A 4 -0.30 14.40 7.12
CA SER A 4 0.22 13.12 6.63
C SER A 4 -0.79 12.00 6.90
N VAL A 5 -1.09 11.21 5.87
CA VAL A 5 -1.97 10.05 5.98
C VAL A 5 -1.25 8.83 6.52
N VAL A 6 0.06 8.72 6.31
CA VAL A 6 0.91 7.69 6.92
C VAL A 6 2.15 8.36 7.49
N THR A 7 2.49 8.03 8.73
CA THR A 7 3.75 8.43 9.36
C THR A 7 4.37 7.20 10.01
N VAL A 8 5.64 6.95 9.68
CA VAL A 8 6.45 5.88 10.27
C VAL A 8 7.65 6.53 10.91
N SER A 9 7.96 6.17 12.15
CA SER A 9 9.06 6.75 12.91
C SER A 9 9.93 5.66 13.51
N GLU A 10 11.18 5.59 13.07
CA GLU A 10 12.23 4.70 13.57
C GLU A 10 11.80 3.23 13.65
N LEU A 11 10.98 2.79 12.69
CA LEU A 11 10.40 1.46 12.70
C LEU A 11 11.48 0.40 12.45
N THR A 12 11.66 -0.48 13.41
CA THR A 12 12.51 -1.66 13.29
C THR A 12 11.67 -2.93 13.39
N ARG A 13 11.97 -3.90 12.54
CA ARG A 13 11.36 -5.22 12.58
C ARG A 13 12.38 -6.32 12.29
N ARG A 14 12.46 -7.29 13.20
CA ARG A 14 13.24 -8.52 13.01
C ARG A 14 12.35 -9.76 12.94
N PHE A 15 12.83 -10.76 12.22
CA PHE A 15 12.26 -12.11 12.15
C PHE A 15 13.38 -13.12 12.36
N GLY A 16 13.49 -13.65 13.58
CA GLY A 16 14.68 -14.41 13.99
C GLY A 16 15.93 -13.55 13.81
N ASP A 17 16.91 -14.08 13.07
CA ASP A 17 18.19 -13.40 12.80
C ASP A 17 18.11 -12.38 11.65
N LYS A 18 16.99 -12.33 10.91
CA LYS A 18 16.83 -11.43 9.77
C LYS A 18 16.20 -10.11 10.20
N THR A 19 16.92 -9.01 10.02
CA THR A 19 16.35 -7.66 10.12
C THR A 19 15.63 -7.31 8.82
N ALA A 20 14.30 -7.21 8.88
CA ALA A 20 13.47 -6.89 7.72
C ALA A 20 13.24 -5.39 7.54
N LEU A 21 13.28 -4.61 8.63
CA LEU A 21 13.26 -3.15 8.63
C LEU A 21 14.24 -2.66 9.69
N ALA A 22 15.07 -1.68 9.37
CA ALA A 22 16.07 -1.10 10.27
C ALA A 22 15.88 0.41 10.37
N SER A 23 15.33 0.89 11.50
CA SER A 23 15.10 2.33 11.76
C SER A 23 14.46 3.10 10.60
N VAL A 24 13.40 2.55 10.01
CA VAL A 24 12.73 3.18 8.86
C VAL A 24 11.86 4.34 9.34
N SER A 25 12.09 5.53 8.77
CA SER A 25 11.31 6.74 9.01
C SER A 25 10.82 7.30 7.68
N LEU A 26 9.52 7.53 7.55
CA LEU A 26 8.91 8.14 6.36
C LEU A 26 7.60 8.87 6.72
N SER A 27 7.19 9.80 5.87
CA SER A 27 5.90 10.49 6.00
C SER A 27 5.27 10.63 4.62
N MET A 28 4.00 10.28 4.51
CA MET A 28 3.22 10.38 3.28
C MET A 28 2.11 11.40 3.48
N PRO A 29 2.29 12.66 3.04
CA PRO A 29 1.21 13.62 2.83
C PRO A 29 0.01 13.06 2.05
N CYS A 30 -1.18 13.62 2.31
CA CYS A 30 -2.38 13.29 1.54
C CYS A 30 -2.27 13.69 0.06
N GLY A 31 -2.96 12.94 -0.83
CA GLY A 31 -3.20 13.32 -2.22
C GLY A 31 -2.02 13.17 -3.17
N ALA A 32 -1.13 12.20 -2.92
CA ALA A 32 0.01 11.91 -3.78
C ALA A 32 0.20 10.40 -3.96
N VAL A 33 0.95 10.03 -4.99
CA VAL A 33 1.35 8.66 -5.32
C VAL A 33 2.76 8.41 -4.80
N TYR A 34 2.90 7.40 -3.95
CA TYR A 34 4.17 6.97 -3.35
C TYR A 34 4.57 5.59 -3.89
N GLY A 35 5.79 5.51 -4.42
CA GLY A 35 6.40 4.25 -4.85
C GLY A 35 7.39 3.73 -3.81
N LEU A 36 7.29 2.45 -3.44
CA LEU A 36 8.33 1.73 -2.72
C LEU A 36 9.20 0.94 -3.70
N VAL A 37 10.50 1.26 -3.72
CA VAL A 37 11.48 0.57 -4.57
C VAL A 37 12.45 -0.21 -3.70
N GLY A 38 12.83 -1.41 -4.16
CA GLY A 38 13.85 -2.23 -3.54
C GLY A 38 13.84 -3.64 -4.09
N GLU A 39 14.86 -4.44 -3.76
CA GLU A 39 14.91 -5.84 -4.17
C GLU A 39 13.83 -6.69 -3.47
N ASN A 40 13.63 -7.92 -3.96
CA ASN A 40 12.80 -8.90 -3.27
C ASN A 40 13.40 -9.22 -1.91
N GLY A 41 12.58 -9.11 -0.87
CA GLY A 41 13.03 -9.30 0.51
C GLY A 41 13.68 -8.07 1.16
N ALA A 42 13.68 -6.89 0.50
CA ALA A 42 14.14 -5.63 1.06
C ALA A 42 13.33 -5.13 2.27
N GLY A 43 12.08 -5.58 2.41
CA GLY A 43 11.20 -5.17 3.51
C GLY A 43 9.95 -4.40 3.09
N LYS A 44 9.73 -4.17 1.79
CA LYS A 44 8.54 -3.47 1.25
C LYS A 44 7.21 -4.05 1.77
N THR A 45 7.01 -5.35 1.60
CA THR A 45 5.82 -6.06 2.10
C THR A 45 5.74 -6.02 3.62
N THR A 46 6.88 -6.06 4.32
CA THR A 46 6.92 -5.94 5.78
C THR A 46 6.42 -4.56 6.22
N LEU A 47 6.87 -3.48 5.56
CA LEU A 47 6.42 -2.12 5.85
C LEU A 47 4.91 -1.96 5.58
N ILE A 48 4.42 -2.43 4.42
CA ILE A 48 2.99 -2.41 4.08
C ILE A 48 2.18 -3.14 5.15
N LYS A 49 2.62 -4.31 5.61
CA LYS A 49 1.94 -5.05 6.68
C LYS A 49 1.89 -4.29 8.01
N HIS A 50 2.87 -3.44 8.34
CA HIS A 50 2.78 -2.59 9.53
C HIS A 50 1.78 -1.44 9.33
N ILE A 51 1.74 -0.82 8.14
CA ILE A 51 0.75 0.21 7.78
C ILE A 51 -0.68 -0.36 7.90
N LEU A 52 -0.89 -1.60 7.45
CA LEU A 52 -2.17 -2.30 7.54
C LEU A 52 -2.50 -2.82 8.95
N GLY A 53 -1.60 -2.65 9.94
CA GLY A 53 -1.80 -3.15 11.30
C GLY A 53 -1.68 -4.68 11.44
N LEU A 54 -1.24 -5.38 10.39
CA LEU A 54 -1.04 -6.83 10.37
C LEU A 54 0.24 -7.26 11.11
N LEU A 55 1.15 -6.31 11.37
CA LEU A 55 2.35 -6.51 12.17
C LEU A 55 2.47 -5.39 13.20
N ARG A 56 2.76 -5.79 14.44
CA ARG A 56 3.10 -4.86 15.53
C ARG A 56 4.56 -4.43 15.43
N ALA A 57 4.81 -3.14 15.60
CA ALA A 57 6.15 -2.58 15.73
C ALA A 57 6.89 -3.18 16.93
N GLU A 58 8.14 -3.61 16.74
CA GLU A 58 9.04 -4.04 17.82
C GLU A 58 9.67 -2.81 18.50
N SER A 59 10.04 -1.82 17.70
CA SER A 59 10.40 -0.47 18.12
C SER A 59 9.92 0.55 17.09
N GLY A 60 9.89 1.82 17.48
CA GLY A 60 9.34 2.89 16.66
C GLY A 60 7.81 2.92 16.68
N SER A 61 7.20 3.59 15.71
CA SER A 61 5.74 3.69 15.61
C SER A 61 5.25 3.85 14.17
N VAL A 62 4.00 3.44 13.95
CA VAL A 62 3.26 3.67 12.70
C VAL A 62 1.96 4.36 13.04
N ARG A 63 1.65 5.44 12.31
CA ARG A 63 0.39 6.15 12.37
C ARG A 63 -0.25 6.16 11.00
N VAL A 64 -1.54 5.84 10.92
CA VAL A 64 -2.34 5.91 9.70
C VAL A 64 -3.57 6.76 10.00
N PHE A 65 -3.72 7.87 9.27
CA PHE A 65 -4.68 8.93 9.58
C PHE A 65 -4.62 9.40 11.04
N GLY A 66 -3.40 9.47 11.60
CA GLY A 66 -3.15 9.81 13.00
C GLY A 66 -3.44 8.70 14.02
N LEU A 67 -3.96 7.55 13.61
CA LEU A 67 -4.35 6.44 14.47
C LEU A 67 -3.29 5.34 14.52
N ASP A 68 -3.30 4.51 15.56
CA ASP A 68 -2.52 3.27 15.58
C ASP A 68 -3.24 2.19 14.78
N PRO A 69 -2.67 1.61 13.71
CA PRO A 69 -3.36 0.61 12.91
C PRO A 69 -3.57 -0.73 13.66
N VAL A 70 -2.83 -1.00 14.74
CA VAL A 70 -3.01 -2.19 15.58
C VAL A 70 -4.05 -1.93 16.67
N ALA A 71 -4.07 -0.73 17.27
CA ALA A 71 -5.04 -0.41 18.33
C ALA A 71 -6.42 -0.03 17.77
N ASP A 72 -6.47 0.61 16.60
CA ASP A 72 -7.68 1.12 15.96
C ASP A 72 -7.94 0.52 14.56
N PRO A 73 -7.92 -0.83 14.40
CA PRO A 73 -7.88 -1.46 13.08
C PRO A 73 -9.12 -1.16 12.24
N VAL A 74 -10.32 -1.11 12.84
CA VAL A 74 -11.57 -0.83 12.09
C VAL A 74 -11.57 0.62 11.58
N ALA A 75 -11.13 1.57 12.40
CA ALA A 75 -11.09 2.98 12.03
C ALA A 75 -10.06 3.26 10.93
N VAL A 76 -8.95 2.51 10.91
CA VAL A 76 -7.94 2.59 9.84
C VAL A 76 -8.40 1.84 8.58
N LEU A 77 -8.74 0.56 8.68
CA LEU A 77 -9.01 -0.30 7.51
C LEU A 77 -10.30 0.07 6.78
N SER A 78 -11.28 0.69 7.44
CA SER A 78 -12.46 1.24 6.75
C SER A 78 -12.12 2.38 5.76
N ARG A 79 -10.91 2.92 5.82
CA ARG A 79 -10.41 4.02 4.99
C ARG A 79 -9.27 3.61 4.07
N VAL A 80 -8.86 2.34 4.09
CA VAL A 80 -7.73 1.82 3.31
C VAL A 80 -8.23 0.74 2.36
N GLY A 81 -7.99 0.94 1.06
CA GLY A 81 -8.03 -0.14 0.08
C GLY A 81 -6.67 -0.82 -0.01
N TYR A 82 -6.64 -2.16 -0.03
CA TYR A 82 -5.41 -2.92 -0.20
C TYR A 82 -5.58 -3.94 -1.33
N LEU A 83 -4.65 -3.92 -2.28
CA LEU A 83 -4.52 -4.91 -3.33
C LEU A 83 -3.20 -5.66 -3.10
N SER A 84 -3.30 -6.97 -2.90
CA SER A 84 -2.15 -7.85 -2.74
C SER A 84 -1.44 -8.07 -4.08
N GLU A 85 -0.15 -8.42 -4.03
CA GLU A 85 0.58 -8.95 -5.20
C GLU A 85 0.06 -10.33 -5.59
N GLU A 86 -0.44 -11.10 -4.61
CA GLU A 86 -1.04 -12.40 -4.82
C GLU A 86 -2.48 -12.26 -5.34
N ASN A 87 -2.87 -13.15 -6.25
CA ASN A 87 -4.22 -13.15 -6.81
C ASN A 87 -5.21 -13.78 -5.82
N ASP A 88 -5.64 -12.97 -4.84
CA ASP A 88 -6.55 -13.38 -3.77
C ASP A 88 -8.04 -13.39 -4.20
N VAL A 89 -8.36 -13.10 -5.47
CA VAL A 89 -9.76 -13.09 -5.92
C VAL A 89 -10.26 -14.49 -6.28
N PRO A 90 -11.52 -14.84 -5.92
CA PRO A 90 -12.09 -16.13 -6.27
C PRO A 90 -12.18 -16.34 -7.78
N GLY A 91 -11.37 -17.26 -8.33
CA GLY A 91 -11.36 -17.57 -9.77
C GLY A 91 -12.64 -18.22 -10.31
N TRP A 92 -13.58 -18.57 -9.44
CA TRP A 92 -14.87 -19.16 -9.77
C TRP A 92 -16.02 -18.15 -9.81
N MET A 93 -15.80 -16.89 -9.43
CA MET A 93 -16.79 -15.82 -9.52
C MET A 93 -16.60 -15.01 -10.80
N ARG A 94 -17.71 -14.62 -11.44
CA ARG A 94 -17.71 -13.58 -12.48
C ARG A 94 -17.50 -12.20 -11.82
N ILE A 95 -17.05 -11.22 -12.61
CA ILE A 95 -16.78 -9.85 -12.13
C ILE A 95 -18.02 -9.24 -11.46
N ASP A 96 -19.21 -9.42 -12.03
CA ASP A 96 -20.46 -8.91 -11.46
C ASP A 96 -20.86 -9.60 -10.16
N GLU A 97 -20.54 -10.89 -10.01
CA GLU A 97 -20.75 -11.66 -8.79
C GLU A 97 -19.79 -11.20 -7.69
N LEU A 98 -18.51 -10.99 -8.03
CA LEU A 98 -17.51 -10.48 -7.10
C LEU A 98 -17.88 -9.06 -6.62
N ILE A 99 -18.30 -8.18 -7.52
CA ILE A 99 -18.77 -6.83 -7.17
C ILE A 99 -19.97 -6.90 -6.21
N ARG A 100 -20.97 -7.75 -6.52
CA ARG A 100 -22.15 -7.93 -5.66
C ARG A 100 -21.79 -8.50 -4.30
N TYR A 101 -20.87 -9.46 -4.26
CA TYR A 101 -20.36 -10.05 -3.02
C TYR A 101 -19.65 -8.99 -2.16
N SER A 102 -18.72 -8.23 -2.75
CA SER A 102 -17.99 -7.17 -2.06
C SER A 102 -18.92 -6.09 -1.51
N ARG A 103 -19.90 -5.64 -2.32
CA ARG A 103 -20.89 -4.63 -1.92
C ARG A 103 -21.55 -4.91 -0.57
N ALA A 104 -21.80 -6.18 -0.24
CA ALA A 104 -22.46 -6.55 1.02
C ALA A 104 -21.65 -6.17 2.27
N PHE A 105 -20.34 -5.98 2.15
CA PHE A 105 -19.43 -5.68 3.27
C PHE A 105 -19.10 -4.18 3.42
N TYR A 106 -19.46 -3.34 2.44
CA TYR A 106 -19.12 -1.91 2.43
C TYR A 106 -20.40 -1.06 2.45
N PRO A 107 -20.84 -0.55 3.62
CA PRO A 107 -22.05 0.26 3.73
C PRO A 107 -22.04 1.54 2.90
N ALA A 108 -20.86 2.08 2.61
CA ALA A 108 -20.64 3.26 1.79
C ALA A 108 -20.39 2.91 0.30
N TRP A 109 -20.85 1.74 -0.16
CA TRP A 109 -20.68 1.32 -1.54
C TRP A 109 -21.36 2.29 -2.52
N ASP A 110 -20.64 2.68 -3.55
CA ASP A 110 -21.13 3.52 -4.64
C ASP A 110 -21.26 2.68 -5.92
N ASP A 111 -22.50 2.38 -6.30
CA ASP A 111 -22.80 1.59 -7.50
C ASP A 111 -22.44 2.34 -8.80
N VAL A 112 -22.53 3.68 -8.80
CA VAL A 112 -22.20 4.50 -9.99
C VAL A 112 -20.70 4.45 -10.21
N TYR A 113 -19.94 4.75 -9.15
CA TYR A 113 -18.49 4.69 -9.19
C TYR A 113 -17.97 3.28 -9.54
N ALA A 114 -18.55 2.24 -8.97
CA ALA A 114 -18.16 0.86 -9.28
C ALA A 114 -18.34 0.51 -10.78
N GLU A 115 -19.41 1.02 -11.40
CA GLU A 115 -19.66 0.82 -12.83
C GLU A 115 -18.69 1.63 -13.70
N GLU A 116 -18.42 2.88 -13.34
CA GLU A 116 -17.44 3.75 -14.02
C GLU A 116 -16.05 3.11 -14.03
N VAL A 117 -15.60 2.62 -12.87
CA VAL A 117 -14.33 1.91 -12.70
C VAL A 117 -14.30 0.63 -13.55
N ARG A 118 -15.40 -0.14 -13.57
CA ARG A 118 -15.50 -1.37 -14.38
C ARG A 118 -15.36 -1.10 -15.88
N GLN A 119 -15.96 -0.01 -16.38
CA GLN A 119 -15.86 0.38 -17.78
C GLN A 119 -14.46 0.91 -18.12
N THR A 120 -13.86 1.68 -17.21
CA THR A 120 -12.51 2.25 -17.38
C THR A 120 -11.44 1.17 -17.52
N PHE A 121 -11.55 0.04 -16.82
CA PHE A 121 -10.58 -1.05 -16.89
C PHE A 121 -10.78 -2.03 -18.06
N GLY A 122 -11.65 -1.73 -19.02
CA GLY A 122 -11.76 -2.47 -20.28
C GLY A 122 -10.61 -2.25 -21.27
N LEU A 123 -9.53 -1.57 -20.87
CA LEU A 123 -8.38 -1.17 -21.72
C LEU A 123 -7.27 -2.24 -21.75
N GLU A 124 -6.52 -2.32 -22.85
CA GLU A 124 -5.53 -3.38 -23.11
C GLU A 124 -4.44 -3.54 -22.02
N ARG A 125 -3.97 -4.78 -21.83
CA ARG A 125 -3.18 -5.31 -20.70
C ARG A 125 -1.91 -4.55 -20.28
N ARG A 126 -1.39 -3.62 -21.08
CA ARG A 126 -0.02 -3.13 -20.90
C ARG A 126 0.12 -1.98 -19.91
N ASP A 127 -0.93 -1.15 -19.74
CA ASP A 127 -0.84 0.10 -18.96
C ASP A 127 -1.89 0.21 -17.84
N ILE A 128 -2.55 -0.90 -17.49
CA ILE A 128 -3.65 -0.92 -16.52
C ILE A 128 -3.21 -0.38 -15.16
N LEU A 129 -2.04 -0.79 -14.65
CA LEU A 129 -1.59 -0.37 -13.31
C LEU A 129 -1.41 1.15 -13.21
N GLY A 130 -0.75 1.76 -14.19
CA GLY A 130 -0.59 3.22 -14.25
C GLY A 130 -1.94 3.93 -14.37
N ALA A 131 -2.85 3.41 -15.20
CA ALA A 131 -4.21 3.97 -15.33
C ALA A 131 -5.02 3.86 -14.02
N VAL A 132 -4.95 2.72 -13.32
CA VAL A 132 -5.59 2.52 -11.99
C VAL A 132 -5.05 3.57 -11.01
N ILE A 133 -3.73 3.65 -10.88
CA ILE A 133 -3.08 4.50 -9.88
C ILE A 133 -3.41 5.98 -10.15
N ARG A 134 -3.31 6.43 -11.41
CA ARG A 134 -3.63 7.81 -11.80
C ARG A 134 -5.10 8.14 -11.55
N THR A 135 -6.03 7.26 -11.92
CA THR A 135 -7.48 7.47 -11.66
C THR A 135 -7.75 7.66 -10.17
N ILE A 136 -7.15 6.83 -9.32
CA ILE A 136 -7.31 6.91 -7.86
C ILE A 136 -6.67 8.20 -7.31
N ALA A 137 -5.50 8.58 -7.83
CA ALA A 137 -4.78 9.77 -7.43
C ALA A 137 -5.50 11.07 -7.83
N ASP A 138 -6.09 11.11 -9.02
CA ASP A 138 -6.84 12.26 -9.55
C ASP A 138 -8.08 12.59 -8.71
N GLU A 139 -8.61 11.61 -7.96
CA GLU A 139 -9.66 11.82 -6.95
C GLU A 139 -9.13 12.42 -5.63
N GLY A 140 -7.84 12.75 -5.55
CA GLY A 140 -7.18 13.27 -4.36
C GLY A 140 -6.88 12.20 -3.31
N ARG A 141 -6.94 10.90 -3.65
CA ARG A 141 -6.59 9.82 -2.74
C ARG A 141 -5.08 9.58 -2.74
N THR A 142 -4.53 9.23 -1.59
CA THR A 142 -3.13 8.78 -1.51
C THR A 142 -2.99 7.35 -1.97
N VAL A 143 -2.02 7.08 -2.84
CA VAL A 143 -1.70 5.73 -3.31
C VAL A 143 -0.31 5.34 -2.84
N LEU A 144 -0.19 4.15 -2.27
CA LEU A 144 1.10 3.51 -2.00
C LEU A 144 1.17 2.24 -2.82
N PHE A 145 2.20 2.12 -3.65
CA PHE A 145 2.47 0.89 -4.39
C PHE A 145 3.92 0.48 -4.25
N SER A 146 4.21 -0.79 -4.54
CA SER A 146 5.55 -1.36 -4.45
C SER A 146 5.86 -2.01 -5.79
N SER A 147 6.94 -1.58 -6.45
CA SER A 147 7.47 -2.25 -7.64
C SER A 147 8.95 -2.58 -7.45
N HIS A 148 9.41 -3.57 -8.21
CA HIS A 148 10.83 -3.91 -8.33
C HIS A 148 11.44 -3.34 -9.63
N LEU A 149 10.61 -2.71 -10.48
CA LEU A 149 11.02 -2.05 -11.72
C LEU A 149 11.04 -0.54 -11.48
N LEU A 150 12.21 0.07 -11.63
CA LEU A 150 12.39 1.50 -11.37
C LEU A 150 11.62 2.35 -12.39
N ASP A 151 11.64 1.96 -13.67
CA ASP A 151 10.97 2.69 -14.75
C ASP A 151 9.46 2.86 -14.50
N GLU A 152 8.78 1.83 -13.96
CA GLU A 152 7.36 1.91 -13.60
C GLU A 152 7.10 2.91 -12.47
N VAL A 153 8.03 3.00 -11.52
CA VAL A 153 7.89 3.88 -10.37
C VAL A 153 8.13 5.32 -10.77
N GLU A 154 9.14 5.59 -11.59
CA GLU A 154 9.44 6.93 -12.09
C GLU A 154 8.31 7.48 -13.00
N GLU A 155 7.58 6.62 -13.69
CA GLU A 155 6.48 7.04 -14.58
C GLU A 155 5.18 7.42 -13.83
N VAL A 156 4.99 6.91 -12.61
CA VAL A 156 3.69 6.96 -11.90
C VAL A 156 3.76 7.62 -10.53
N ALA A 157 4.89 7.52 -9.82
CA ALA A 157 5.01 8.05 -8.46
C ALA A 157 5.39 9.53 -8.44
N ASP A 158 4.74 10.30 -7.56
CA ASP A 158 5.14 11.66 -7.22
C ASP A 158 6.37 11.66 -6.30
N ASP A 159 6.49 10.63 -5.45
CA ASP A 159 7.61 10.44 -4.51
C ASP A 159 8.03 8.97 -4.45
N VAL A 160 9.34 8.73 -4.40
CA VAL A 160 9.94 7.40 -4.43
C VAL A 160 10.74 7.17 -3.15
N THR A 161 10.30 6.19 -2.36
CA THR A 161 11.04 5.72 -1.18
C THR A 161 11.78 4.43 -1.51
N MET A 162 13.10 4.46 -1.42
CA MET A 162 13.94 3.27 -1.53
C MET A 162 14.07 2.56 -0.19
N ILE A 163 13.88 1.23 -0.21
CA ILE A 163 14.13 0.34 0.92
C ILE A 163 15.23 -0.63 0.52
N SER A 164 16.30 -0.67 1.33
CA SER A 164 17.41 -1.61 1.17
C SER A 164 17.48 -2.55 2.38
N THR A 165 17.97 -3.77 2.15
CA THR A 165 18.37 -4.63 3.27
C THR A 165 19.65 -4.04 3.88
N THR A 166 19.70 -3.92 5.21
CA THR A 166 20.98 -3.74 5.88
C THR A 166 21.68 -5.09 5.85
N SER A 167 22.56 -5.31 4.86
CA SER A 167 23.56 -6.38 4.98
C SER A 167 24.37 -6.08 6.23
N GLY A 168 24.29 -6.95 7.23
CA GLY A 168 25.16 -6.86 8.40
C GLY A 168 26.60 -6.81 7.90
N SER A 169 27.27 -5.67 8.12
CA SER A 169 28.71 -5.60 8.00
C SER A 169 29.28 -6.51 9.08
N SER A 170 29.66 -7.72 8.73
CA SER A 170 30.68 -8.44 9.47
C SER A 170 31.93 -7.56 9.46
N GLY A 171 32.29 -7.04 10.63
CA GLY A 171 33.52 -6.32 10.83
C GLY A 171 34.72 -7.15 10.38
N VAL A 172 35.67 -6.45 9.78
CA VAL A 172 37.08 -6.85 9.61
C VAL A 172 37.68 -7.21 10.96
#